data_AF-A0A970JTD3-F1
#
_entry.id   AF-A0A970JTD3-F1
#
_cell.length_a   1.000
_cell.length_b   1.000
_cell.length_c   1.000
_cell.angle_alpha   90.00
_cell.angle_beta   90.00
_cell.angle_gamma   90.00
#
_symmetry.space_group_name_H-M   'P 1'
#
loop_
_entity.id
_entity.type
_entity.pdbx_description
1 polymer ?
#
loop_
_entity_poly.entity_id
_entity_poly.type
_entity_poly.pdbx_seq_one_letter_code
_entity_poly.pdbx_strand_id
1 'polypeptide(L)'
;MRGLKCYFNSLWFIFTNNRTTFIISCAFYVISGVIPYLNVSAISYIIQEAEKIAAQNMAASDTNVFLGISLLALFIFLDRMIMLGQMPLLSVMSFRVVTKINVLIAEKTNRMPYASIESTEFQNKLQAVRNFANRLPELFTISLNTLRALCTIGTLVFKFSQNFYLLLIIAAASLPSLLLSFRLTTEEHQLELQLTQDQRIAAYYQDLLSNSAYVKEKYVFQLKELLMNRWQKTAARINQTL
;
A
#
# COMPACT_ATOMS: atom_id res chain seq x y z
N MET A 1 -5.52 11.49 19.37
CA MET A 1 -4.23 11.07 19.99
C MET A 1 -4.05 9.56 20.16
N ARG A 2 -5.09 8.74 20.44
CA ARG A 2 -4.94 7.27 20.60
C ARG A 2 -4.52 6.53 19.32
N GLY A 3 -5.00 6.95 18.14
CA GLY A 3 -4.65 6.32 16.85
C GLY A 3 -3.17 6.41 16.48
N LEU A 4 -2.56 7.59 16.69
CA LEU A 4 -1.14 7.82 16.37
C LEU A 4 -0.21 6.92 17.20
N LYS A 5 -0.51 6.76 18.50
CA LYS A 5 0.28 5.90 19.40
C LYS A 5 0.18 4.41 19.00
N CYS A 6 -1.00 3.98 18.53
CA CYS A 6 -1.18 2.62 18.02
C CYS A 6 -0.38 2.38 16.74
N TYR A 7 -0.33 3.37 15.85
CA TYR A 7 0.45 3.33 14.62
C TYR A 7 1.97 3.29 14.87
N PHE A 8 2.48 4.09 15.81
CA PHE A 8 3.89 4.02 16.18
C PHE A 8 4.23 2.67 16.81
N ASN A 9 3.34 2.11 17.63
CA ASN A 9 3.55 0.81 18.24
C ASN A 9 3.55 -0.33 17.21
N SER A 10 2.73 -0.26 16.16
CA SER A 10 2.75 -1.27 15.09
C SER A 10 4.04 -1.22 14.28
N LEU A 11 4.52 -0.02 13.93
CA LEU A 11 5.82 0.15 13.27
C LEU A 11 6.98 -0.32 14.14
N TRP A 12 6.94 -0.01 15.44
CA TRP A 12 7.93 -0.48 16.40
C TRP A 12 7.96 -2.00 16.52
N PHE A 13 6.79 -2.65 16.52
CA PHE A 13 6.69 -4.11 16.52
C PHE A 13 7.34 -4.73 15.29
N ILE A 14 7.09 -4.17 14.09
CA ILE A 14 7.73 -4.62 12.85
C ILE A 14 9.24 -4.44 12.92
N PHE A 15 9.71 -3.26 13.36
CA PHE A 15 11.13 -2.95 13.48
C PHE A 15 11.84 -3.94 14.41
N THR A 16 11.27 -4.22 15.59
CA THR A 16 11.92 -5.06 16.59
C THR A 16 12.08 -6.50 16.12
N ASN A 17 11.10 -7.03 15.38
CA ASN A 17 11.10 -8.42 14.93
C ASN A 17 11.84 -8.64 13.60
N ASN A 18 11.89 -7.65 12.71
CA ASN A 18 12.43 -7.78 11.35
C ASN A 18 13.36 -6.62 10.97
N ARG A 19 14.39 -6.35 11.79
CA ARG A 19 15.30 -5.20 11.65
C ARG A 19 15.98 -5.12 10.28
N THR A 20 16.52 -6.23 9.78
CA THR A 20 17.30 -6.26 8.54
C THR A 20 16.46 -5.90 7.33
N THR A 21 15.34 -6.58 7.15
CA THR A 21 14.41 -6.34 6.04
C THR A 21 13.75 -4.96 6.15
N PHE A 22 13.46 -4.46 7.36
CA PHE A 22 12.96 -3.10 7.56
C PHE A 22 13.97 -2.04 7.08
N ILE A 23 15.24 -2.16 7.51
CA ILE A 23 16.30 -1.20 7.15
C ILE A 23 16.57 -1.24 5.64
N ILE A 24 16.65 -2.44 5.06
CA ILE A 24 16.82 -2.60 3.60
C ILE A 24 15.64 -1.96 2.87
N SER A 25 14.39 -2.17 3.33
CA SER A 25 13.22 -1.53 2.71
C SER A 25 13.33 -0.02 2.76
N CYS A 26 13.63 0.55 3.93
CA CYS A 26 13.81 2.00 4.06
C CYS A 26 14.89 2.51 3.10
N ALA A 27 16.03 1.83 3.00
CA ALA A 27 17.09 2.22 2.07
C ALA A 27 16.62 2.23 0.60
N PHE A 28 15.96 1.16 0.14
CA PHE A 28 15.41 1.09 -1.21
C PHE A 28 14.41 2.22 -1.51
N TYR A 29 13.55 2.55 -0.54
CA TYR A 29 12.54 3.61 -0.70
C TYR A 29 13.13 5.01 -0.66
N VAL A 30 14.16 5.24 0.16
CA VAL A 30 14.92 6.50 0.17
C VAL A 30 15.66 6.70 -1.15
N ILE A 31 16.37 5.68 -1.65
CA ILE A 31 17.06 5.74 -2.95
C ILE A 31 16.06 6.01 -4.08
N SER A 32 14.92 5.30 -4.06
CA SER A 32 13.84 5.51 -5.03
C SER A 32 13.23 6.93 -4.97
N GLY A 33 13.30 7.60 -3.82
CA GLY A 33 12.90 9.00 -3.67
C GLY A 33 13.85 9.99 -4.35
N VAL A 34 15.10 9.60 -4.62
CA VAL A 34 16.10 10.45 -5.30
C VAL A 34 16.03 10.32 -6.83
N ILE A 35 15.50 9.21 -7.33
CA ILE A 35 15.39 8.93 -8.78
C ILE A 35 14.68 10.05 -9.56
N PRO A 36 13.52 10.60 -9.12
CA PRO A 36 12.85 11.66 -9.87
C PRO A 36 13.74 12.90 -10.06
N TYR A 37 14.53 13.27 -9.04
CA TYR A 37 15.49 14.35 -9.15
C TYR A 37 16.54 14.08 -10.24
N LEU A 38 17.08 12.86 -10.29
CA LEU A 38 18.06 12.44 -11.31
C LEU A 38 17.46 12.50 -12.72
N ASN A 39 16.24 12.01 -12.90
CA ASN A 39 15.53 12.05 -14.19
C ASN A 39 15.34 13.49 -14.69
N VAL A 40 14.86 14.39 -13.83
CA VAL A 40 14.69 15.80 -14.20
C VAL A 40 16.05 16.42 -14.55
N SER A 41 17.13 16.05 -13.86
CA SER A 41 18.48 16.59 -14.13
C SER A 41 19.06 16.09 -15.45
N ALA A 42 18.84 14.82 -15.79
CA ALA A 42 19.19 14.31 -17.10
C ALA A 42 18.41 15.00 -18.22
N ILE A 43 17.10 15.25 -18.03
CA ILE A 43 16.28 16.00 -19.01
C ILE A 43 16.80 17.43 -19.17
N SER A 44 17.11 18.13 -18.07
CA SER A 44 17.68 19.49 -18.14
C SER A 44 19.00 19.51 -18.92
N TYR A 45 19.87 18.50 -18.72
CA TYR A 45 21.13 18.38 -19.45
C TYR A 45 20.92 18.13 -20.95
N ILE A 46 19.98 17.25 -21.31
CA ILE A 46 19.62 17.02 -22.72
C ILE A 46 19.14 18.31 -23.38
N ILE A 47 18.28 19.09 -22.71
CA ILE A 47 17.77 20.35 -23.25
C ILE A 47 18.90 21.36 -23.48
N GLN A 48 19.82 21.52 -22.53
CA GLN A 48 20.96 22.44 -22.66
C GLN A 48 21.90 22.07 -23.81
N GLU A 49 22.19 20.77 -23.96
CA GLU A 49 23.04 20.31 -25.06
C GLU A 49 22.32 20.38 -26.42
N ALA A 50 21.01 20.13 -26.45
CA ALA A 50 20.18 20.30 -27.65
C ALA A 50 20.10 21.77 -28.10
N GLU A 51 20.07 22.71 -27.14
CA GLU A 51 20.12 24.15 -27.42
C GLU A 51 21.43 24.53 -28.13
N LYS A 52 22.57 23.96 -27.75
CA LYS A 52 23.86 24.22 -28.43
C LYS A 52 23.83 23.75 -29.89
N ILE A 53 23.21 22.61 -30.18
CA ILE A 53 23.03 22.14 -31.56
C ILE A 53 22.15 23.13 -32.35
N ALA A 54 20.98 23.48 -31.79
CA ALA A 54 19.97 24.26 -32.50
C ALA A 54 20.34 25.75 -32.65
N ALA A 55 20.94 26.36 -31.62
CA ALA A 55 21.24 27.79 -31.58
C ALA A 55 22.65 28.13 -32.08
N GLN A 56 23.63 27.22 -31.91
CA GLN A 56 25.04 27.48 -32.28
C GLN A 56 25.49 26.69 -33.51
N ASN A 57 24.59 25.95 -34.18
CA ASN A 57 24.87 25.09 -35.35
C ASN A 57 26.04 24.12 -35.14
N MET A 58 26.27 23.68 -33.90
CA MET A 58 27.29 22.68 -33.60
C MET A 58 26.82 21.31 -34.09
N ALA A 59 27.74 20.51 -34.63
CA ALA A 59 27.42 19.14 -34.99
C ALA A 59 27.03 18.34 -33.73
N ALA A 60 26.09 17.39 -33.88
CA ALA A 60 25.70 16.50 -32.79
C ALA A 60 26.88 15.64 -32.27
N SER A 61 27.94 15.50 -33.06
CA SER A 61 29.22 14.86 -32.70
C SER A 61 30.02 15.68 -31.68
N ASP A 62 29.91 17.01 -31.71
CA ASP A 62 30.69 17.91 -30.86
C ASP A 62 29.94 18.30 -29.57
N THR A 63 28.69 17.84 -29.43
CA THR A 63 27.86 18.06 -28.25
C THR A 63 27.66 16.77 -27.47
N ASN A 64 27.41 16.88 -26.16
CA ASN A 64 27.28 15.72 -25.28
C ASN A 64 25.82 15.26 -25.14
N VAL A 65 24.96 15.51 -26.14
CA VAL A 65 23.54 15.14 -26.10
C VAL A 65 23.35 13.63 -25.88
N PHE A 66 24.16 12.80 -26.54
CA PHE A 66 24.10 11.34 -26.39
C PHE A 66 24.42 10.88 -24.96
N LEU A 67 25.31 11.58 -24.26
CA LEU A 67 25.60 11.32 -22.86
C LEU A 67 24.37 11.61 -21.98
N GLY A 68 23.66 12.70 -22.25
CA GLY A 68 22.42 13.03 -21.55
C GLY A 68 21.34 11.96 -21.72
N ILE A 69 21.15 11.48 -22.94
CA ILE A 69 20.19 10.41 -23.26
C ILE A 69 20.61 9.10 -22.58
N SER A 70 21.90 8.77 -22.60
CA SER A 70 22.44 7.58 -21.93
C SER A 70 22.23 7.63 -20.41
N LEU A 71 22.47 8.79 -19.77
CA LEU A 71 22.20 8.99 -18.35
C LEU A 71 20.71 8.83 -18.01
N LEU A 72 19.82 9.39 -18.83
CA LEU A 72 18.37 9.23 -18.64
C LEU A 72 17.96 7.75 -18.73
N ALA A 73 18.44 7.05 -19.74
CA ALA A 73 18.18 5.61 -19.91
C ALA A 73 18.71 4.81 -18.71
N LEU A 74 19.91 5.13 -18.21
CA LEU A 74 20.49 4.51 -17.03
C LEU A 74 19.64 4.76 -15.78
N PHE A 75 19.19 5.99 -15.54
CA PHE A 75 18.36 6.31 -14.37
C PHE A 75 16.99 5.63 -14.41
N ILE A 76 16.35 5.58 -15.58
CA ILE A 76 15.10 4.81 -15.77
C ILE A 76 15.35 3.32 -15.52
N PHE A 77 16.45 2.77 -16.03
CA PHE A 77 16.82 1.38 -15.80
C PHE A 77 17.05 1.09 -14.31
N LEU A 78 17.78 1.95 -13.61
CA LEU A 78 18.01 1.84 -12.17
C LEU A 78 16.71 1.90 -11.37
N ASP A 79 15.76 2.78 -11.74
CA ASP A 79 14.44 2.83 -11.10
C ASP A 79 13.70 1.49 -11.23
N ARG A 80 13.73 0.87 -12.42
CA ARG A 80 13.12 -0.45 -12.63
C ARG A 80 13.80 -1.54 -11.81
N MET A 81 15.13 -1.52 -11.71
CA MET A 81 15.87 -2.48 -10.87
C MET A 81 15.54 -2.33 -9.39
N ILE A 82 15.43 -1.08 -8.90
CA ILE A 82 15.03 -0.80 -7.51
C ILE A 82 13.61 -1.30 -7.25
N MET A 83 12.67 -1.02 -8.16
CA MET A 83 11.28 -1.46 -8.06
C MET A 83 11.18 -2.99 -8.02
N LEU A 84 11.96 -3.71 -8.84
CA LEU A 84 12.01 -5.18 -8.82
C LEU A 84 12.53 -5.72 -7.48
N GLY A 85 13.45 -5.01 -6.80
CA GLY A 85 13.93 -5.39 -5.47
C GLY A 85 12.94 -5.11 -4.34
N GLN A 86 12.11 -4.06 -4.45
CA GLN A 86 11.13 -3.67 -3.43
C GLN A 86 10.00 -4.71 -3.29
N MET A 87 9.50 -5.24 -4.40
CA MET A 87 8.37 -6.19 -4.44
C MET A 87 8.58 -7.44 -3.57
N PRO A 88 9.65 -8.26 -3.76
CA PRO A 88 9.87 -9.45 -2.95
C PRO A 88 10.15 -9.10 -1.49
N LEU A 89 10.81 -7.97 -1.22
CA LEU A 89 11.12 -7.53 0.13
C LEU A 89 9.86 -7.22 0.94
N LEU A 90 8.89 -6.52 0.33
CA LEU A 90 7.58 -6.28 0.93
C LEU A 90 6.80 -7.57 1.14
N SER A 91 6.84 -8.50 0.18
CA SER A 91 6.14 -9.79 0.29
C SER A 91 6.70 -10.63 1.45
N VAL A 92 8.02 -10.77 1.53
CA VAL A 92 8.70 -11.49 2.63
C VAL A 92 8.40 -10.82 3.98
N MET A 93 8.43 -9.49 4.04
CA MET A 93 8.08 -8.74 5.24
C MET A 93 6.64 -9.00 5.68
N SER A 94 5.70 -8.90 4.75
CA SER A 94 4.28 -9.13 4.98
C SER A 94 4.05 -10.53 5.53
N PHE A 95 4.64 -11.53 4.89
CA PHE A 95 4.55 -12.93 5.33
C PHE A 95 5.12 -13.12 6.74
N ARG A 96 6.32 -12.61 7.03
CA ARG A 96 6.97 -12.77 8.35
C ARG A 96 6.15 -12.13 9.47
N VAL A 97 5.62 -10.94 9.23
CA VAL A 97 4.81 -10.20 10.20
C VAL A 97 3.50 -10.94 10.50
N VAL A 98 2.76 -11.35 9.46
CA VAL A 98 1.50 -12.08 9.61
C VAL A 98 1.73 -13.41 10.31
N THR A 99 2.73 -14.17 9.88
CA THR A 99 3.07 -15.46 10.51
C THR A 99 3.43 -15.30 11.98
N LYS A 100 4.19 -14.26 12.35
CA LYS A 100 4.55 -14.02 13.76
C LYS A 100 3.32 -13.72 14.62
N ILE A 101 2.39 -12.91 14.11
CA ILE A 101 1.15 -12.62 14.82
C ILE A 101 0.30 -13.88 14.94
N ASN A 102 0.21 -14.70 13.89
CA ASN A 102 -0.52 -15.98 13.93
C ASN A 102 0.06 -16.94 14.99
N VAL A 103 1.39 -17.00 15.14
CA VAL A 103 2.03 -17.78 16.21
C VAL A 103 1.64 -17.24 17.59
N LEU A 104 1.67 -15.93 17.80
CA LEU A 104 1.26 -15.32 19.07
C LEU A 104 -0.22 -15.57 19.39
N ILE A 105 -1.08 -15.52 18.37
CA ILE A 105 -2.51 -15.86 18.50
C ILE A 105 -2.65 -17.32 18.95
N ALA A 106 -1.95 -18.25 18.30
CA ALA A 106 -2.02 -19.68 18.64
C ALA A 106 -1.51 -19.95 20.07
N GLU A 107 -0.35 -19.40 20.44
CA GLU A 107 0.21 -19.53 21.79
C GLU A 107 -0.74 -18.97 22.86
N LYS A 108 -1.36 -17.81 22.61
CA LYS A 108 -2.28 -17.20 23.55
C LYS A 108 -3.59 -17.97 23.67
N THR A 109 -4.11 -18.48 22.55
CA THR A 109 -5.35 -19.28 22.52
C THR A 109 -5.18 -20.58 23.29
N ASN A 110 -4.05 -21.29 23.12
CA ASN A 110 -3.76 -22.56 23.83
C ASN A 110 -3.60 -22.40 25.35
N ARG A 111 -3.33 -21.19 25.85
CA ARG A 111 -3.17 -20.92 27.29
C ARG A 111 -4.47 -20.49 27.96
N MET A 112 -5.55 -20.27 27.22
CA MET A 112 -6.82 -19.83 27.78
C MET A 112 -7.74 -21.01 28.12
N PRO A 113 -8.56 -20.90 29.18
CA PRO A 113 -9.59 -21.89 29.47
C PRO A 113 -10.58 -22.04 28.31
N TYR A 114 -11.01 -23.27 28.04
CA TYR A 114 -11.95 -23.57 26.97
C TYR A 114 -13.24 -22.73 27.04
N ALA A 115 -13.79 -22.55 28.24
CA ALA A 115 -14.99 -21.74 28.46
C ALA A 115 -14.83 -20.27 28.02
N SER A 116 -13.63 -19.71 28.09
CA SER A 116 -13.36 -18.35 27.62
C SER A 116 -13.26 -18.27 26.10
N ILE A 117 -12.86 -19.36 25.42
CA ILE A 117 -12.68 -19.42 23.98
C ILE A 117 -14.03 -19.38 23.25
N GLU A 118 -15.06 -20.01 23.80
CA GLU A 118 -16.41 -19.99 23.23
C GLU A 118 -17.15 -18.67 23.46
N SER A 119 -16.64 -17.80 24.33
CA SER A 119 -17.27 -16.52 24.59
C SER A 119 -17.28 -15.62 23.35
N THR A 120 -18.41 -14.97 23.09
CA THR A 120 -18.57 -14.02 21.98
C THR A 120 -17.54 -12.89 22.04
N GLU A 121 -17.19 -12.44 23.25
CA GLU A 121 -16.17 -11.40 23.44
C GLU A 121 -14.78 -11.86 22.97
N PHE A 122 -14.38 -13.09 23.29
CA PHE A 122 -13.11 -13.64 22.83
C PHE A 122 -13.08 -13.82 21.31
N GLN A 123 -14.14 -14.39 20.73
CA GLN A 123 -14.24 -14.58 19.27
C GLN A 123 -14.18 -13.24 18.52
N ASN A 124 -14.89 -12.22 19.00
CA ASN A 124 -14.82 -10.86 18.45
C ASN A 124 -13.40 -10.28 18.51
N LYS A 125 -12.71 -10.44 19.65
CA LYS A 125 -11.31 -10.00 19.79
C LYS A 125 -10.37 -10.76 18.88
N LEU A 126 -10.53 -12.08 18.77
CA LEU A 126 -9.72 -12.93 17.90
C LEU A 126 -9.87 -12.50 16.44
N GLN A 127 -11.10 -12.28 15.98
CA GLN A 127 -11.37 -11.81 14.62
C GLN A 127 -10.78 -10.41 14.38
N ALA A 128 -10.92 -9.49 15.33
CA ALA A 128 -10.32 -8.17 15.25
C ALA A 128 -8.80 -8.22 15.15
N VAL A 129 -8.13 -9.07 15.94
CA VAL A 129 -6.68 -9.24 15.90
C VAL A 129 -6.23 -9.86 14.57
N ARG A 130 -6.94 -10.85 14.03
CA ARG A 130 -6.65 -11.44 12.72
C ARG A 130 -6.79 -10.41 11.59
N ASN A 131 -7.87 -9.64 11.60
CA ASN A 131 -8.08 -8.57 10.63
C ASN A 131 -6.99 -7.50 10.72
N PHE A 132 -6.60 -7.12 11.93
CA PHE A 132 -5.50 -6.19 12.16
C PHE A 132 -4.16 -6.75 11.67
N ALA A 133 -3.88 -8.04 11.92
CA ALA A 133 -2.67 -8.71 11.45
C ALA A 133 -2.54 -8.65 9.93
N ASN A 134 -3.64 -8.86 9.21
CA ASN A 134 -3.69 -8.81 7.75
C ASN A 134 -3.54 -7.38 7.20
N ARG A 135 -4.04 -6.36 7.90
CA ARG A 135 -3.90 -4.94 7.53
C ARG A 135 -2.55 -4.33 7.89
N LEU A 136 -1.79 -4.97 8.79
CA LEU A 136 -0.54 -4.40 9.31
C LEU A 136 0.57 -4.20 8.25
N PRO A 137 0.79 -5.13 7.30
CA PRO A 137 1.76 -4.92 6.22
C PRO A 137 1.38 -3.79 5.26
N GLU A 138 0.08 -3.56 5.06
CA GLU A 138 -0.43 -2.45 4.26
C GLU A 138 -0.06 -1.10 4.90
N LEU A 139 -0.27 -0.95 6.21
CA LEU A 139 0.14 0.24 6.96
C LEU A 139 1.65 0.52 6.85
N PHE A 140 2.46 -0.54 6.85
CA PHE A 140 3.91 -0.43 6.64
C PHE A 140 4.25 0.04 5.21
N THR A 141 3.55 -0.48 4.21
CA THR A 141 3.72 -0.08 2.81
C THR A 141 3.34 1.39 2.62
N ILE A 142 2.23 1.83 3.21
CA ILE A 142 1.83 3.25 3.24
C ILE A 142 2.94 4.11 3.87
N SER A 143 3.50 3.67 5.00
CA SER A 143 4.62 4.38 5.67
C SER A 143 5.83 4.56 4.75
N LEU A 144 6.24 3.50 4.06
CA LEU A 144 7.39 3.52 3.15
C LEU A 144 7.12 4.42 1.93
N ASN A 145 5.89 4.39 1.40
CA ASN A 145 5.46 5.29 0.31
C ASN A 145 5.47 6.75 0.77
N THR A 146 5.00 7.04 1.98
CA THR A 146 5.07 8.39 2.57
C THR A 146 6.54 8.83 2.72
N LEU A 147 7.41 7.95 3.19
CA LEU A 147 8.85 8.23 3.29
C LEU A 147 9.45 8.57 1.91
N ARG A 148 9.16 7.74 0.89
CA ARG A 148 9.60 8.00 -0.49
C ARG A 148 9.07 9.35 -0.99
N ALA A 149 7.80 9.64 -0.77
CA ALA A 149 7.19 10.91 -1.19
C ALA A 149 7.88 12.11 -0.53
N LEU A 150 8.17 12.05 0.77
CA LEU A 150 8.91 13.09 1.48
C LEU A 150 10.33 13.27 0.91
N CYS A 151 11.04 12.19 0.61
CA CYS A 151 12.35 12.26 -0.05
C CYS A 151 12.27 12.89 -1.45
N THR A 152 11.27 12.50 -2.25
CA THR A 152 11.04 13.08 -3.59
C THR A 152 10.75 14.57 -3.50
N ILE A 153 9.87 14.99 -2.60
CA ILE A 153 9.55 16.40 -2.41
C ILE A 153 10.81 17.15 -1.95
N GLY A 154 11.55 16.63 -0.97
CA GLY A 154 12.77 17.26 -0.46
C GLY A 154 13.85 17.45 -1.55
N THR A 155 14.08 16.44 -2.37
CA THR A 155 15.09 16.52 -3.46
C THR A 155 14.67 17.46 -4.58
N LEU A 156 13.38 17.51 -4.93
CA LEU A 156 12.85 18.46 -5.91
C LEU A 156 12.89 19.90 -5.39
N VAL A 157 12.52 20.13 -4.13
CA VAL A 157 12.61 21.46 -3.49
C VAL A 157 14.06 21.95 -3.48
N PHE A 158 15.02 21.06 -3.17
CA PHE A 158 16.44 21.41 -3.25
C PHE A 158 16.85 21.86 -4.66
N LYS A 159 16.41 21.14 -5.70
CA LYS A 159 16.71 21.48 -7.10
C LYS A 159 16.15 22.83 -7.53
N PHE A 160 14.91 23.12 -7.16
CA PHE A 160 14.21 24.34 -7.55
C PHE A 160 14.35 25.48 -6.54
N SER A 161 15.23 25.33 -5.54
CA SER A 161 15.46 26.34 -4.49
C SER A 161 15.81 27.73 -5.07
N GLN A 162 16.50 27.78 -6.20
CA GLN A 162 16.85 29.03 -6.89
C GLN A 162 15.66 29.71 -7.58
N ASN A 163 14.61 28.95 -7.94
CA ASN A 163 13.45 29.42 -8.69
C ASN A 163 12.16 29.19 -7.90
N PHE A 164 11.99 29.94 -6.80
CA PHE A 164 10.85 29.80 -5.87
C PHE A 164 9.48 29.88 -6.57
N TYR A 165 9.35 30.68 -7.62
CA TYR A 165 8.10 30.80 -8.39
C TYR A 165 7.66 29.47 -9.04
N LEU A 166 8.59 28.62 -9.47
CA LEU A 166 8.26 27.30 -10.04
C LEU A 166 7.65 26.36 -8.99
N LEU A 167 8.13 26.44 -7.74
CA LEU A 167 7.57 25.66 -6.64
C LEU A 167 6.11 26.04 -6.36
N LEU A 168 5.79 27.34 -6.40
CA LEU A 168 4.42 27.82 -6.23
C LEU A 168 3.50 27.34 -7.36
N ILE A 169 3.97 27.36 -8.61
CA ILE A 169 3.20 26.88 -9.76
C ILE A 169 2.93 25.38 -9.64
N ILE A 170 3.94 24.57 -9.27
CA ILE A 170 3.78 23.13 -9.08
C ILE A 170 2.82 22.83 -7.92
N ALA A 171 2.93 23.56 -6.81
CA ALA A 171 2.02 23.42 -5.69
C ALA A 171 0.57 23.75 -6.10
N ALA A 172 0.37 24.88 -6.80
CA ALA A 172 -0.93 25.29 -7.32
C ALA A 172 -1.51 24.27 -8.30
N ALA A 173 -0.69 23.72 -9.20
CA ALA A 173 -1.10 22.68 -10.15
C ALA A 173 -1.46 21.35 -9.45
N SER A 174 -0.87 21.06 -8.28
CA SER A 174 -1.13 19.83 -7.53
C SER A 174 -2.36 19.93 -6.62
N LEU A 175 -2.80 21.14 -6.26
CA LEU A 175 -3.95 21.36 -5.36
C LEU A 175 -5.26 20.73 -5.87
N PRO A 176 -5.67 20.89 -7.16
CA PRO A 176 -6.90 20.28 -7.66
C PRO A 176 -6.88 18.76 -7.56
N SER A 177 -5.73 18.15 -7.87
CA SER A 177 -5.57 16.69 -7.75
C SER A 177 -5.72 16.23 -6.31
N LEU A 178 -5.12 16.96 -5.35
CA LEU A 178 -5.20 16.62 -3.93
C LEU A 178 -6.66 16.71 -3.43
N LEU A 179 -7.38 17.78 -3.78
CA LEU A 179 -8.78 17.95 -3.40
C LEU A 179 -9.67 16.85 -3.99
N LEU A 180 -9.43 16.47 -5.25
CA LEU A 180 -10.17 15.39 -5.90
C LEU A 180 -9.88 14.04 -5.21
N SER A 181 -8.61 13.73 -4.97
CA SER A 181 -8.23 12.50 -4.25
C SER A 181 -8.84 12.45 -2.85
N PHE A 182 -8.86 13.57 -2.12
CA PHE A 182 -9.45 13.61 -0.79
C PHE A 182 -10.96 13.32 -0.84
N ARG A 183 -11.69 13.90 -1.80
CA ARG A 183 -13.12 13.61 -2.00
C ARG A 183 -13.36 12.15 -2.38
N LEU A 184 -12.59 11.63 -3.34
CA LEU A 184 -12.70 10.23 -3.74
C LEU A 184 -12.47 9.28 -2.57
N THR A 185 -11.42 9.50 -1.78
CA THR A 185 -11.15 8.68 -0.58
C THR A 185 -12.28 8.77 0.45
N THR A 186 -12.93 9.94 0.60
CA THR A 186 -14.09 10.05 1.50
C THR A 186 -15.31 9.31 0.99
N GLU A 187 -15.56 9.33 -0.33
CA GLU A 187 -16.66 8.59 -0.95
C GLU A 187 -16.41 7.08 -0.88
N GLU A 188 -15.20 6.64 -1.20
CA GLU A 188 -14.76 5.25 -1.04
C GLU A 188 -14.95 4.77 0.41
N HIS A 189 -14.58 5.59 1.39
CA HIS A 189 -14.75 5.23 2.80
C HIS A 189 -16.23 5.14 3.19
N GLN A 190 -17.07 6.06 2.72
CA GLN A 190 -18.52 6.01 2.96
C GLN A 190 -19.15 4.78 2.31
N LEU A 191 -18.76 4.44 1.08
CA LEU A 191 -19.18 3.22 0.40
C LEU A 191 -18.75 1.96 1.17
N GLU A 192 -17.52 1.89 1.66
CA GLU A 192 -17.04 0.77 2.49
C GLU A 192 -17.89 0.61 3.76
N LEU A 193 -18.24 1.73 4.42
CA LEU A 193 -19.11 1.72 5.60
C LEU A 193 -20.53 1.24 5.28
N GLN A 194 -21.11 1.70 4.16
CA GLN A 194 -22.44 1.27 3.72
C GLN A 194 -22.46 -0.22 3.37
N LEU A 195 -21.44 -0.72 2.67
CA LEU A 195 -21.33 -2.12 2.25
C LEU A 195 -20.93 -3.07 3.38
N THR A 196 -20.40 -2.57 4.50
CA THR A 196 -19.90 -3.41 5.61
C THR A 196 -20.97 -4.39 6.11
N GLN A 197 -22.23 -3.97 6.21
CA GLN A 197 -23.30 -4.85 6.69
C GLN A 197 -23.60 -5.97 5.68
N ASP A 198 -23.79 -5.63 4.41
CA ASP A 198 -24.09 -6.63 3.37
C ASP A 198 -22.90 -7.59 3.17
N GLN A 199 -21.65 -7.09 3.23
CA GLN A 199 -20.45 -7.93 3.19
C GLN A 199 -20.38 -8.92 4.36
N ARG A 200 -20.74 -8.50 5.58
CA ARG A 200 -20.81 -9.41 6.74
C ARG A 200 -21.87 -10.49 6.57
N ILE A 201 -23.04 -10.13 6.03
CA ILE A 201 -24.13 -11.09 5.77
C ILE A 201 -23.71 -12.09 4.68
N ALA A 202 -23.10 -11.60 3.59
CA ALA A 202 -22.58 -12.46 2.53
C ALA A 202 -21.51 -13.43 3.06
N ALA A 203 -20.58 -12.95 3.89
CA ALA A 203 -19.56 -13.78 4.51
C ALA A 203 -20.17 -14.84 5.45
N TYR A 204 -21.22 -14.50 6.20
CA TYR A 204 -21.93 -15.46 7.05
C TYR A 204 -22.59 -16.57 6.24
N TYR A 205 -23.32 -16.23 5.17
CA TYR A 205 -23.93 -17.25 4.31
C TYR A 205 -22.89 -18.12 3.61
N GLN A 206 -21.77 -17.52 3.19
CA GLN A 206 -20.65 -18.26 2.61
C GLN A 206 -20.07 -19.26 3.62
N ASP A 207 -19.84 -18.85 4.87
CA ASP A 207 -19.36 -19.75 5.93
C ASP A 207 -20.35 -20.89 6.18
N LEU A 208 -21.64 -20.58 6.31
CA LEU A 208 -22.67 -21.60 6.54
C LEU A 208 -22.74 -22.61 5.38
N LEU A 209 -22.57 -22.16 4.13
CA LEU A 209 -22.57 -23.00 2.93
C LEU A 209 -21.30 -23.87 2.84
N SER A 210 -20.12 -23.32 3.14
CA SER A 210 -18.83 -23.98 2.94
C SER A 210 -18.35 -24.81 4.14
N ASN A 211 -18.78 -24.49 5.36
CA ASN A 211 -18.30 -25.13 6.57
C ASN A 211 -18.88 -26.56 6.73
N SER A 212 -17.99 -27.50 7.04
CA SER A 212 -18.29 -28.92 7.19
C SER A 212 -19.13 -29.24 8.41
N ALA A 213 -19.10 -28.39 9.45
CA ALA A 213 -19.87 -28.57 10.67
C ALA A 213 -21.39 -28.61 10.41
N TYR A 214 -21.88 -27.76 9.49
CA TYR A 214 -23.30 -27.62 9.17
C TYR A 214 -23.78 -28.58 8.08
N VAL A 215 -22.94 -29.49 7.59
CA VAL A 215 -23.30 -30.38 6.46
C VAL A 215 -24.53 -31.22 6.80
N LYS A 216 -24.55 -31.85 7.98
CA LYS A 216 -25.68 -32.71 8.40
C LYS A 216 -26.99 -31.93 8.46
N GLU A 217 -26.98 -30.74 9.05
CA GLU A 217 -28.15 -29.86 9.13
C GLU A 217 -28.62 -29.40 7.75
N LYS A 218 -27.70 -29.02 6.85
CA LYS A 218 -28.03 -28.62 5.48
C LYS A 218 -28.73 -29.72 4.69
N TYR A 219 -28.32 -30.98 4.86
CA TYR A 219 -28.94 -32.12 4.18
C TYR A 219 -30.28 -32.52 4.82
N VAL A 220 -30.36 -32.58 6.15
CA VAL A 220 -31.59 -32.96 6.86
C VAL A 220 -32.71 -31.94 6.64
N PHE A 221 -32.40 -30.65 6.69
CA PHE A 221 -33.37 -29.57 6.52
C PHE A 221 -33.47 -29.04 5.07
N GLN A 222 -32.76 -29.64 4.11
CA GLN A 222 -32.74 -29.24 2.69
C GLN A 222 -32.45 -27.74 2.47
N LEU A 223 -31.62 -27.13 3.31
CA LEU A 223 -31.39 -25.67 3.34
C LEU A 223 -30.44 -25.15 2.23
N LYS A 224 -29.84 -26.05 1.44
CA LYS A 224 -28.81 -25.71 0.45
C LYS A 224 -29.28 -24.63 -0.54
N GLU A 225 -30.43 -24.82 -1.17
CA GLU A 225 -30.94 -23.90 -2.19
C GLU A 225 -31.37 -22.55 -1.58
N LEU A 226 -32.01 -22.58 -0.41
CA LEU A 226 -32.43 -21.38 0.29
C LEU A 226 -31.23 -20.50 0.69
N LEU A 227 -30.17 -21.11 1.22
CA LEU A 227 -28.96 -20.38 1.61
C LEU A 227 -28.18 -19.87 0.39
N MET A 228 -28.10 -20.67 -0.67
CA MET A 228 -27.49 -20.26 -1.93
C MET A 228 -28.21 -19.06 -2.54
N ASN A 229 -29.55 -19.09 -2.61
CA ASN A 229 -30.36 -17.99 -3.13
C ASN A 229 -30.18 -16.71 -2.30
N ARG A 230 -30.12 -16.83 -0.96
CA ARG A 230 -29.86 -15.67 -0.08
C ARG A 230 -28.47 -15.10 -0.29
N TRP A 231 -27.45 -15.95 -0.39
CA TRP A 231 -26.08 -15.51 -0.67
C TRP A 231 -26.00 -14.79 -2.02
N GLN A 232 -26.55 -15.38 -3.09
CA GLN A 232 -26.57 -14.76 -4.42
C GLN A 232 -27.30 -13.41 -4.42
N LYS A 233 -28.43 -13.30 -3.71
CA LYS A 233 -29.17 -12.04 -3.61
C LYS A 233 -28.37 -10.95 -2.89
N THR A 234 -27.68 -11.30 -1.80
CA THR A 234 -26.81 -10.34 -1.08
C THR A 234 -25.59 -9.98 -1.94
N ALA A 235 -24.96 -10.94 -2.61
CA ALA A 235 -23.83 -10.69 -3.51
C ALA A 235 -24.22 -9.79 -4.70
N ALA A 236 -25.39 -10.01 -5.30
CA ALA A 236 -25.91 -9.17 -6.37
C ALA A 236 -26.14 -7.73 -5.92
N ARG A 237 -26.64 -7.52 -4.69
CA ARG A 237 -26.82 -6.17 -4.13
C ARG A 237 -25.47 -5.45 -3.97
N ILE A 238 -24.45 -6.14 -3.46
CA ILE A 238 -23.09 -5.57 -3.33
C ILE A 238 -22.57 -5.17 -4.72
N ASN A 239 -22.69 -6.05 -5.71
CA ASN A 239 -22.20 -5.79 -7.07
C ASN A 239 -22.96 -4.68 -7.81
N GLN A 240 -24.21 -4.39 -7.45
CA GLN A 240 -24.98 -3.27 -8.03
C GLN A 240 -24.61 -1.91 -7.43
N THR A 241 -23.96 -1.91 -6.27
CA THR A 241 -23.60 -0.70 -5.53
C THR A 241 -22.15 -0.26 -5.83
N LEU A 242 -21.34 -1.17 -6.38
CA LEU A 242 -19.98 -0.92 -6.90
C LEU A 242 -20.05 -0.40 -8.34
#